data_AF-A0A0T6BCB2-F1
#
_entry.id   AF-A0A0T6BCB2-F1
#
_cell.length_a   1.000
_cell.length_b   1.000
_cell.length_c   1.000
_cell.angle_alpha   90.00
_cell.angle_beta   90.00
_cell.angle_gamma   90.00
#
_symmetry.space_group_name_H-M   'P 1'
#
loop_
_entity.id
_entity.type
_entity.pdbx_description
1 polymer ?
#
loop_
_entity_poly.entity_id
_entity_poly.type
_entity_poly.pdbx_seq_one_letter_code
_entity_poly.pdbx_strand_id
1 'polypeptide(L)'
;MYEIGAESGRYYSVNVPLKEGIDDASYFQVFKPVISSVMEFYQPTAIVLQCGADSLAGDRLGCFSLSTKGHGECVKFVKDLNVSTLVVGGGGYTLRNVARCWTYETSLLVDEQISNELPYTEYLEFFAPDFTLHPEVVTRQENANSKQYMEAIVK
;
A
#
# COMPACT_ATOMS: atom_id res chain seq x y z
N MET A 1 -1.71 -11.67 22.81
CA MET A 1 -0.28 -11.41 23.08
C MET A 1 0.14 -10.35 22.09
N TYR A 2 0.66 -9.21 22.55
CA TYR A 2 1.15 -8.16 21.66
C TYR A 2 2.60 -8.46 21.27
N GLU A 3 2.92 -8.36 19.98
CA GLU A 3 4.28 -8.45 19.47
C GLU A 3 4.83 -7.02 19.37
N ILE A 4 5.79 -6.69 20.23
CA ILE A 4 6.35 -5.34 20.39
C ILE A 4 7.89 -5.38 20.40
N GLY A 5 8.51 -6.47 19.95
CA GLY A 5 9.93 -6.73 20.10
C GLY A 5 10.32 -7.21 21.51
N ALA A 6 11.60 -7.56 21.67
CA ALA A 6 12.19 -8.10 22.89
C ALA A 6 13.49 -7.39 23.24
N GLU A 7 13.87 -7.45 24.52
CA GLU A 7 15.11 -6.88 25.05
C GLU A 7 15.31 -5.40 24.62
N SER A 8 16.46 -5.06 24.04
CA SER A 8 16.75 -3.71 23.54
C SER A 8 15.89 -3.31 22.33
N GLY A 9 15.25 -4.27 21.65
CA GLY A 9 14.31 -4.03 20.56
C GLY A 9 12.85 -3.86 21.01
N ARG A 10 12.57 -3.92 22.31
CA ARG A 10 11.22 -3.65 22.83
C ARG A 10 10.79 -2.22 22.45
N TYR A 11 9.59 -2.09 21.92
CA TYR A 11 9.00 -0.87 21.35
C TYR A 11 9.58 -0.42 19.99
N TYR A 12 10.45 -1.22 19.36
CA TYR A 12 10.94 -0.99 18.00
C TYR A 12 10.28 -1.89 16.95
N SER A 13 9.27 -2.67 17.35
CA SER A 13 8.37 -3.41 16.45
C SER A 13 6.96 -2.84 16.58
N VAL A 14 6.42 -2.34 15.48
CA VAL A 14 5.06 -1.79 15.39
C VAL A 14 4.26 -2.65 14.43
N ASN A 15 3.22 -3.30 14.94
CA ASN A 15 2.35 -4.18 14.16
C ASN A 15 0.92 -3.62 14.16
N VAL A 16 0.33 -3.48 12.96
CA VAL A 16 -1.03 -2.98 12.77
C VAL A 16 -1.91 -4.14 12.27
N PRO A 17 -2.61 -4.87 13.15
CA PRO A 17 -3.46 -5.97 12.74
C PRO A 17 -4.71 -5.43 12.04
N LEU A 18 -4.97 -5.90 10.82
CA LEU A 18 -6.15 -5.50 10.04
C LEU A 18 -7.00 -6.71 9.70
N LYS A 19 -8.29 -6.48 9.50
CA LYS A 19 -9.24 -7.47 9.00
C LYS A 19 -9.36 -7.36 7.48
N GLU A 20 -9.99 -8.37 6.91
CA GLU A 20 -10.31 -8.42 5.49
C GLU A 20 -11.12 -7.22 4.98
N GLY A 21 -11.03 -6.99 3.68
CA GLY A 21 -11.81 -6.01 2.95
C GLY A 21 -11.44 -4.54 3.20
N ILE A 22 -10.32 -4.25 3.87
CA ILE A 22 -9.92 -2.84 4.10
C ILE A 22 -9.80 -2.08 2.77
N ASP A 23 -10.44 -0.92 2.72
CA ASP A 23 -10.46 -0.02 1.58
C ASP A 23 -9.42 1.10 1.70
N ASP A 24 -9.20 1.85 0.62
CA ASP A 24 -8.23 2.95 0.53
C ASP A 24 -8.38 3.97 1.67
N ALA A 25 -9.61 4.42 1.93
CA ALA A 25 -9.88 5.46 2.91
C ALA A 25 -9.59 4.98 4.34
N SER A 26 -9.99 3.75 4.65
CA SER A 26 -9.77 3.11 5.94
C SER A 26 -8.28 2.84 6.18
N TYR A 27 -7.57 2.35 5.17
CA TYR A 27 -6.13 2.12 5.25
C TYR A 27 -5.38 3.42 5.51
N PHE A 28 -5.76 4.51 4.84
CA PHE A 28 -5.16 5.83 5.03
C PHE A 28 -5.37 6.43 6.42
N GLN A 29 -6.53 6.17 7.03
CA GLN A 29 -6.82 6.62 8.40
C GLN A 29 -5.91 5.97 9.44
N VAL A 30 -5.29 4.84 9.11
CA VAL A 30 -4.37 4.12 10.00
C VAL A 30 -2.91 4.38 9.61
N PHE A 31 -2.58 4.28 8.32
CA PHE A 31 -1.22 4.41 7.81
C PHE A 31 -0.58 5.75 8.14
N LYS A 32 -1.25 6.87 7.82
CA LYS A 32 -0.67 8.20 8.03
C LYS A 32 -0.37 8.50 9.50
N PRO A 33 -1.31 8.32 10.46
CA PRO A 33 -1.02 8.59 11.86
C PRO A 33 0.11 7.70 12.40
N VAL A 34 0.07 6.40 12.12
CA VAL A 34 1.08 5.45 12.62
C VAL A 34 2.47 5.81 12.10
N ILE A 35 2.62 6.03 10.79
CA ILE A 35 3.93 6.39 10.22
C ILE A 35 4.37 7.78 10.71
N SER A 36 3.47 8.75 10.83
CA SER A 36 3.81 10.08 11.39
C SER A 36 4.38 9.97 12.80
N SER A 37 3.76 9.17 13.67
CA SER A 37 4.27 8.93 15.02
C SER A 37 5.61 8.19 14.99
N VAL A 38 5.78 7.17 14.15
CA VAL A 38 7.08 6.49 13.98
C VAL A 38 8.17 7.49 13.58
N MET A 39 7.90 8.39 12.65
CA MET A 39 8.86 9.41 12.23
C MET A 39 9.23 10.39 13.36
N GLU A 40 8.24 10.83 14.14
CA GLU A 40 8.44 11.73 15.28
C GLU A 40 9.30 11.10 16.38
N PHE A 41 9.01 9.86 16.75
CA PHE A 41 9.68 9.18 17.85
C PHE A 41 11.02 8.55 17.45
N TYR A 42 11.06 7.84 16.31
CA TYR A 42 12.23 7.07 15.90
C TYR A 42 13.25 7.90 15.13
N GLN A 43 12.81 8.95 14.42
CA GLN A 43 13.66 9.85 13.63
C GLN A 43 14.66 9.11 12.71
N PRO A 44 14.17 8.23 11.81
CA PRO A 44 15.05 7.46 10.94
C PRO A 44 15.78 8.38 9.95
N THR A 45 17.01 7.99 9.59
CA THR A 45 17.82 8.66 8.56
C THR A 45 17.77 7.94 7.20
N ALA A 46 17.21 6.74 7.17
CA ALA A 46 16.93 5.98 5.96
C ALA A 46 15.65 5.14 6.14
N ILE A 47 14.92 4.91 5.05
CA ILE A 47 13.69 4.12 5.01
C ILE A 47 13.83 2.99 3.98
N VAL A 48 13.35 1.80 4.31
CA VAL A 48 13.10 0.74 3.33
C VAL A 48 11.60 0.54 3.26
N LEU A 49 11.00 0.86 2.11
CA LEU A 49 9.56 0.73 1.88
C LEU A 49 9.31 -0.50 0.99
N GLN A 50 8.67 -1.51 1.56
CA GLN A 50 8.27 -2.71 0.84
C GLN A 50 6.85 -2.51 0.29
N CYS A 51 6.70 -2.55 -1.04
CA CYS A 51 5.47 -2.28 -1.78
C CYS A 51 4.82 -3.59 -2.25
N GLY A 52 4.39 -4.43 -1.31
CA GLY A 52 3.69 -5.69 -1.59
C GLY A 52 2.34 -5.45 -2.24
N ALA A 53 2.20 -5.85 -3.51
CA ALA A 53 1.00 -5.65 -4.31
C ALA A 53 -0.09 -6.71 -4.06
N ASP A 54 0.12 -7.65 -3.13
CA ASP A 54 -0.91 -8.60 -2.69
C ASP A 54 -1.96 -7.98 -1.75
N SER A 55 -1.73 -6.76 -1.27
CA SER A 55 -2.72 -5.94 -0.58
C SER A 55 -3.78 -5.32 -1.50
N LEU A 56 -3.62 -5.44 -2.82
CA LEU A 56 -4.56 -4.90 -3.80
C LEU A 56 -5.84 -5.73 -3.91
N ALA A 57 -6.92 -5.04 -4.26
CA ALA A 57 -8.19 -5.68 -4.56
C ALA A 57 -8.07 -6.69 -5.71
N GLY A 58 -8.69 -7.85 -5.53
CA GLY A 58 -8.70 -8.92 -6.54
C GLY A 58 -7.35 -9.62 -6.70
N ASP A 59 -6.45 -9.50 -5.73
CA ASP A 59 -5.31 -10.40 -5.61
C ASP A 59 -5.78 -11.86 -5.44
N ARG A 60 -4.94 -12.84 -5.84
CA ARG A 60 -5.30 -14.26 -5.76
C ARG A 60 -5.18 -14.84 -4.35
N LEU A 61 -4.34 -14.27 -3.50
CA LEU A 61 -4.08 -14.73 -2.14
C LEU A 61 -4.48 -13.69 -1.09
N GLY A 62 -4.34 -12.40 -1.40
CA GLY A 62 -4.72 -11.31 -0.52
C GLY A 62 -6.24 -11.16 -0.35
N CYS A 63 -6.64 -10.59 0.78
CA CYS A 63 -8.04 -10.37 1.16
C CYS A 63 -8.35 -8.88 1.45
N PHE A 64 -7.58 -7.98 0.85
CA PHE A 64 -7.78 -6.53 0.97
C PHE A 64 -8.47 -5.96 -0.28
N SER A 65 -8.90 -4.71 -0.16
CA SER A 65 -9.69 -4.01 -1.18
C SER A 65 -9.01 -2.72 -1.65
N LEU A 66 -7.67 -2.65 -1.63
CA LEU A 66 -6.94 -1.46 -2.03
C LEU A 66 -6.91 -1.28 -3.55
N SER A 67 -7.05 -0.03 -3.99
CA SER A 67 -6.77 0.34 -5.38
C SER A 67 -5.28 0.61 -5.59
N THR A 68 -4.83 0.64 -6.85
CA THR A 68 -3.47 1.07 -7.18
C THR A 68 -3.21 2.52 -6.76
N LYS A 69 -4.25 3.37 -6.72
CA LYS A 69 -4.15 4.74 -6.23
C LYS A 69 -3.97 4.77 -4.72
N GLY A 70 -4.81 4.05 -3.97
CA GLY A 70 -4.70 3.98 -2.51
C GLY A 70 -3.36 3.41 -2.05
N HIS A 71 -2.86 2.38 -2.73
CA HIS A 71 -1.53 1.84 -2.45
C HIS A 71 -0.43 2.88 -2.77
N GLY A 72 -0.48 3.51 -3.96
CA GLY A 72 0.50 4.52 -4.37
C GLY A 72 0.50 5.77 -3.48
N GLU A 73 -0.63 6.16 -2.89
CA GLU A 73 -0.66 7.25 -1.92
C GLU A 73 0.25 6.97 -0.71
N CYS A 74 0.43 5.70 -0.31
CA CYS A 74 1.34 5.35 0.80
C CYS A 74 2.79 5.64 0.41
N VAL A 75 3.17 5.29 -0.83
CA VAL A 75 4.49 5.60 -1.39
C VAL A 75 4.69 7.10 -1.48
N LYS A 76 3.69 7.85 -1.96
CA LYS A 76 3.74 9.30 -2.02
C LYS A 76 3.93 9.92 -0.63
N PHE A 77 3.17 9.46 0.36
CA PHE A 77 3.29 9.96 1.72
C PHE A 77 4.70 9.75 2.29
N VAL A 78 5.29 8.56 2.10
CA VAL A 78 6.65 8.27 2.56
C VAL A 78 7.70 9.10 1.81
N LYS A 79 7.55 9.26 0.48
CA LYS A 79 8.41 10.14 -0.33
C LYS A 79 8.40 11.57 0.19
N ASP A 80 7.22 12.09 0.52
CA ASP A 80 7.04 13.47 0.99
C ASP A 80 7.65 13.71 2.41
N LEU A 81 8.09 12.66 3.12
CA LEU A 81 8.87 12.77 4.37
C LEU A 81 10.33 13.21 4.14
N ASN A 82 10.81 13.20 2.89
CA ASN A 82 12.16 13.64 2.50
C ASN A 82 13.31 12.92 3.23
N VAL A 83 13.17 11.62 3.49
CA VAL A 83 14.23 10.75 4.01
C VAL A 83 14.71 9.81 2.90
N SER A 84 16.01 9.49 2.90
CA SER A 84 16.60 8.57 1.91
C SER A 84 15.84 7.24 1.92
N THR A 85 15.16 6.91 0.82
CA THR A 85 14.21 5.79 0.77
C THR A 85 14.62 4.79 -0.31
N LEU A 86 14.76 3.52 0.08
CA LEU A 86 14.84 2.38 -0.83
C LEU A 86 13.46 1.75 -0.97
N VAL A 87 12.91 1.74 -2.19
CA VAL A 87 11.62 1.10 -2.47
C VAL A 87 11.87 -0.27 -3.10
N VAL A 88 11.19 -1.29 -2.58
CA VAL A 88 11.31 -2.68 -3.06
C VAL A 88 9.93 -3.27 -3.32
N GLY A 89 9.85 -4.26 -4.22
CA GLY A 89 8.61 -4.99 -4.48
C GLY A 89 8.26 -5.99 -3.36
N GLY A 90 7.64 -7.11 -3.73
CA GLY A 90 7.37 -8.25 -2.84
C GLY A 90 6.21 -9.10 -3.35
N GLY A 91 5.25 -9.41 -2.48
CA GLY A 91 4.06 -10.18 -2.84
C GLY A 91 3.20 -9.51 -3.92
N GLY A 92 2.32 -10.30 -4.54
CA GLY A 92 1.45 -9.85 -5.63
C GLY A 92 1.20 -10.99 -6.63
N TYR A 93 -0.03 -11.49 -6.66
CA TYR A 93 -0.37 -12.77 -7.31
C TYR A 93 -1.39 -12.61 -8.43
N THR A 94 -2.01 -11.44 -8.55
CA THR A 94 -2.67 -10.99 -9.79
C THR A 94 -1.71 -10.13 -10.62
N LEU A 95 -0.87 -10.79 -11.44
CA LEU A 95 0.29 -10.18 -12.14
C LEU A 95 0.00 -8.87 -12.89
N ARG A 96 -1.14 -8.77 -13.59
CA ARG A 96 -1.53 -7.52 -14.29
C ARG A 96 -1.70 -6.34 -13.32
N ASN A 97 -2.17 -6.59 -12.10
CA ASN A 97 -2.33 -5.55 -11.09
C ASN A 97 -1.00 -5.20 -10.43
N VAL A 98 -0.09 -6.18 -10.30
CA VAL A 98 1.29 -5.93 -9.86
C VAL A 98 2.00 -4.97 -10.83
N ALA A 99 1.91 -5.26 -12.14
CA ALA A 99 2.49 -4.39 -13.17
C ALA A 99 1.92 -2.97 -13.12
N ARG A 100 0.59 -2.82 -12.98
CA ARG A 100 -0.06 -1.51 -12.81
C ARG A 100 0.42 -0.77 -11.57
N CYS A 101 0.47 -1.46 -10.42
CA CYS A 101 0.84 -0.87 -9.14
C CYS A 101 2.25 -0.33 -9.18
N TRP A 102 3.23 -1.17 -9.50
CA TRP A 102 4.63 -0.76 -9.48
C TRP A 102 4.97 0.26 -10.58
N THR A 103 4.28 0.23 -11.72
CA THR A 103 4.39 1.29 -12.74
C THR A 103 3.92 2.64 -12.19
N TYR A 104 2.76 2.66 -11.53
CA TYR A 104 2.21 3.89 -10.95
C TYR A 104 3.07 4.39 -9.78
N GLU A 105 3.50 3.52 -8.87
CA GLU A 105 4.39 3.89 -7.78
C GLU A 105 5.72 4.46 -8.28
N THR A 106 6.27 3.88 -9.36
CA THR A 106 7.47 4.43 -9.99
C THR A 106 7.22 5.85 -10.49
N SER A 107 6.09 6.11 -11.13
CA SER A 107 5.75 7.46 -11.62
C SER A 107 5.66 8.47 -10.47
N LEU A 108 5.10 8.08 -9.32
CA LEU A 108 5.08 8.90 -8.11
C LEU A 108 6.50 9.17 -7.56
N LEU A 109 7.37 8.17 -7.61
CA LEU A 109 8.75 8.28 -7.13
C LEU A 109 9.61 9.21 -7.99
N VAL A 110 9.37 9.24 -9.30
CA VAL A 110 10.09 10.10 -10.25
C VAL A 110 9.37 11.43 -10.55
N ASP A 111 8.26 11.71 -9.87
CA ASP A 111 7.43 12.91 -10.07
C ASP A 111 6.87 13.07 -11.50
N GLU A 112 6.57 11.96 -12.16
CA GLU A 112 6.02 11.93 -13.51
C GLU A 112 4.53 11.62 -13.52
N GLN A 113 3.78 12.46 -14.24
CA GLN A 113 2.36 12.22 -14.52
C GLN A 113 2.23 11.31 -15.74
N ILE A 114 1.55 10.19 -15.57
CA ILE A 114 1.33 9.20 -16.63
C ILE A 114 -0.15 9.04 -16.95
N SER A 115 -0.44 8.68 -18.20
CA SER A 115 -1.82 8.47 -18.67
C SER A 115 -2.47 7.27 -17.96
N ASN A 116 -3.79 7.34 -17.78
CA ASN A 116 -4.56 6.16 -17.38
C ASN A 116 -4.73 5.16 -18.53
N GLU A 117 -4.59 5.59 -19.78
CA GLU A 117 -4.57 4.70 -20.94
C GLU A 117 -3.21 4.00 -21.03
N LEU A 118 -3.23 2.66 -21.10
CA LEU A 118 -1.98 1.90 -21.19
C LEU A 118 -1.34 2.07 -22.57
N PRO A 119 -0.02 2.30 -22.65
CA PRO A 119 0.68 2.32 -23.92
C PRO A 119 0.69 0.93 -24.55
N TYR A 120 0.83 0.87 -25.86
CA TYR A 120 1.04 -0.39 -26.55
C TYR A 120 2.33 -1.07 -26.07
N THR A 121 2.20 -2.34 -25.69
CA THR A 121 3.31 -3.24 -25.38
C THR A 121 2.95 -4.63 -25.90
N GLU A 122 3.93 -5.53 -26.03
CA GLU A 122 3.68 -6.93 -26.38
C GLU A 122 2.78 -7.66 -25.35
N TYR A 123 2.62 -7.09 -24.16
CA TYR A 123 1.79 -7.63 -23.06
C TYR A 123 0.43 -6.93 -22.93
N LEU A 124 0.05 -6.02 -23.82
CA LEU A 124 -1.18 -5.21 -23.67
C LEU A 124 -2.44 -6.07 -23.48
N GLU A 125 -2.53 -7.21 -24.17
CA GLU A 125 -3.67 -8.13 -24.09
C GLU A 125 -3.89 -8.71 -22.68
N PHE A 126 -2.86 -8.75 -21.82
CA PHE A 126 -3.01 -9.18 -20.42
C PHE A 126 -3.82 -8.20 -19.55
N PHE A 127 -4.06 -6.99 -20.05
CA PHE A 127 -4.77 -5.92 -19.37
C PHE A 127 -6.21 -5.73 -19.86
N ALA A 128 -6.69 -6.60 -20.75
CA ALA A 128 -8.07 -6.67 -21.15
C ALA A 128 -9.00 -6.92 -19.93
N PRO A 129 -10.26 -6.45 -19.96
CA PRO A 129 -10.88 -5.68 -21.05
C PRO A 129 -10.64 -4.16 -20.95
N ASP A 130 -10.07 -3.68 -19.83
CA ASP A 130 -10.09 -2.25 -19.51
C ASP A 130 -8.99 -1.48 -20.24
N PHE A 131 -7.80 -2.08 -20.41
CA PHE A 131 -6.61 -1.44 -20.98
C PHE A 131 -6.20 -0.14 -20.27
N THR A 132 -6.53 -0.02 -18.99
CA THR A 132 -6.20 1.12 -18.14
C THR A 132 -5.20 0.78 -17.03
N LEU A 133 -4.51 1.81 -16.54
CA LEU A 133 -3.60 1.74 -15.38
C LEU A 133 -4.38 1.57 -14.07
N HIS A 134 -5.49 2.29 -13.93
CA HIS A 134 -6.37 2.27 -12.78
C HIS A 134 -7.74 1.68 -13.17
N PRO A 135 -7.87 0.35 -13.17
CA PRO A 135 -9.17 -0.29 -13.38
C PRO A 135 -10.12 0.01 -12.23
N GLU A 136 -11.43 -0.05 -12.47
CA GLU A 136 -12.41 0.04 -11.39
C GLU A 136 -12.22 -1.11 -10.40
N VAL A 137 -12.16 -0.76 -9.13
CA VAL A 137 -12.10 -1.75 -8.05
C VAL A 137 -13.50 -2.27 -7.80
N VAL A 138 -13.79 -3.46 -8.31
CA VAL A 138 -15.04 -4.17 -8.00
C VAL A 138 -14.86 -4.91 -6.67
N THR A 139 -15.24 -4.26 -5.58
CA THR A 139 -15.14 -4.83 -4.25
C THR A 139 -16.18 -5.91 -4.04
N ARG A 140 -15.74 -7.18 -3.96
CA ARG A 140 -16.64 -8.32 -3.65
C ARG A 140 -16.81 -8.55 -2.16
N GLN A 141 -15.97 -7.91 -1.34
CA GLN A 141 -15.84 -8.15 0.08
C GLN A 141 -16.23 -6.90 0.88
N GLU A 142 -17.00 -7.10 1.94
CA GLU A 142 -17.33 -6.03 2.88
C GLU A 142 -16.10 -5.66 3.71
N ASN A 143 -15.94 -4.37 4.02
CA ASN A 143 -14.85 -3.91 4.87
C ASN A 143 -15.14 -4.27 6.33
N ALA A 144 -14.47 -5.29 6.86
CA ALA A 144 -14.66 -5.77 8.23
C ALA A 144 -13.97 -4.88 9.30
N ASN A 145 -13.31 -3.80 8.87
CA ASN A 145 -12.58 -2.87 9.74
C ASN A 145 -13.49 -1.70 10.12
N SER A 146 -14.30 -1.88 11.17
CA SER A 146 -15.12 -0.79 11.68
C SER A 146 -14.25 0.39 12.16
N LYS A 147 -14.80 1.60 12.12
CA LYS A 147 -14.11 2.80 12.63
C LYS A 147 -13.64 2.62 14.07
N GLN A 148 -14.49 2.07 14.93
CA GLN A 148 -14.15 1.82 16.33
C GLN A 148 -13.00 0.82 16.47
N TYR A 149 -12.92 -0.18 15.59
CA TYR A 149 -11.80 -1.13 15.59
C TYR A 149 -10.49 -0.45 15.19
N MET A 150 -10.50 0.35 14.13
CA MET A 150 -9.31 1.07 13.66
C MET A 150 -8.83 2.12 14.67
N GLU A 151 -9.75 2.90 15.24
CA GLU A 151 -9.43 3.89 16.29
C GLU A 151 -8.81 3.24 17.54
N ALA A 152 -9.19 2.01 17.87
CA ALA A 152 -8.61 1.27 18.98
C ALA A 152 -7.19 0.78 18.70
N ILE A 153 -6.78 0.68 17.43
CA ILE A 153 -5.43 0.24 17.02
C ILE A 153 -4.46 1.41 16.96
N VAL A 154 -4.94 2.60 16.56
CA VAL A 154 -4.12 3.80 16.35
C VAL A 154 -3.84 4.56 17.66
N LYS A 155 -4.61 4.31 18.73
CA LYS A 155 -4.40 4.88 20.07
C LYS A 155 -3.27 4.19 20.82
#